data_AF-A0A432J8W5-F1
#
_entry.id   AF-A0A432J8W5-F1
#
_cell.length_a   1.000
_cell.length_b   1.000
_cell.length_c   1.000
_cell.angle_alpha   90.00
_cell.angle_beta   90.00
_cell.angle_gamma   90.00
#
_symmetry.space_group_name_H-M   'P 1'
#
loop_
_entity.id
_entity.type
_entity.pdbx_description
1 polymer ?
#
loop_
_entity_poly.entity_id
_entity_poly.type
_entity_poly.pdbx_seq_one_letter_code
_entity_poly.pdbx_strand_id
1 'polypeptide(L)'
;MDQRVRDLGLFLQSQRPNLHLHGLTVAPSDAGVVYAGSVVDTVHPVTFDLAAPLIFKSRDGGVTWAEMDDGFPVNVQTSINAIVVHTTDPDIAYVMTSPYESETAIGIYKTTDGGEHWSAANHGLGDLNTNDLQLDPLDPNILYVATDGGVDKTIDGAQTWEPSTTGLPKGPVYDLALDPINPLVLYAATTNGVYKTKDGGGQWYEVNLGVPLVSESLRFGHDRVVEVDATGRVVYISMETGPKHAY
;
A
#
# COMPACT_ATOMS: atom_id res chain seq x y z
N MET A 1 15.95 10.44 21.75
CA MET A 1 16.72 9.26 21.29
C MET A 1 17.11 8.45 22.51
N ASP A 2 16.63 7.21 22.63
CA ASP A 2 16.92 6.28 23.74
C ASP A 2 18.43 5.99 23.83
N GLN A 3 18.97 5.84 25.04
CA GLN A 3 20.36 5.46 25.29
C GLN A 3 20.69 4.10 24.65
N ARG A 4 19.74 3.16 24.63
CA ARG A 4 19.89 1.84 23.99
C ARG A 4 20.17 1.94 22.49
N VAL A 5 19.56 2.90 21.78
CA VAL A 5 19.78 3.13 20.34
C VAL A 5 21.20 3.67 20.09
N ARG A 6 21.73 4.47 21.02
CA ARG A 6 23.12 4.98 20.94
C ARG A 6 24.12 3.86 21.20
N ASP A 7 23.85 3.01 22.20
CA ASP A 7 24.74 1.93 22.61
C ASP A 7 24.85 0.82 21.55
N LEU A 8 23.83 0.64 20.69
CA LEU A 8 23.85 -0.28 19.55
C LEU A 8 24.60 0.25 18.33
N GLY A 9 25.10 1.50 18.35
CA GLY A 9 25.81 2.09 17.21
C GLY A 9 24.93 2.40 15.99
N LEU A 10 23.60 2.21 16.10
CA LEU A 10 22.61 2.49 15.05
C LEU A 10 22.33 3.98 14.84
N PHE A 11 22.99 4.84 15.61
CA PHE A 11 22.90 6.29 15.51
C PHE A 11 24.27 6.90 15.20
N LEU A 12 24.51 7.19 13.92
CA LEU A 12 25.70 7.91 13.47
C LEU A 12 25.50 9.41 13.67
N GLN A 13 26.08 9.98 14.74
CA GLN A 13 25.98 11.41 15.07
C GLN A 13 26.44 12.35 13.94
N SER A 14 27.26 11.88 13.00
CA SER A 14 27.78 12.65 11.87
C SER A 14 26.90 12.61 10.62
N GLN A 15 25.86 11.77 10.58
CA GLN A 15 24.93 11.61 9.46
C GLN A 15 23.54 12.08 9.90
N ARG A 16 22.76 12.71 9.01
CA ARG A 16 21.35 12.97 9.32
C ARG A 16 20.62 11.62 9.27
N PRO A 17 20.13 11.08 10.40
CA PRO A 17 19.51 9.77 10.42
C PRO A 17 18.06 9.97 10.00
N ASN A 18 17.87 10.17 8.71
CA ASN A 18 16.55 10.14 8.14
C ASN A 18 16.31 8.70 7.71
N LEU A 19 15.10 8.19 7.90
CA LEU A 19 14.60 6.94 7.30
C LEU A 19 13.24 7.30 6.69
N HIS A 20 13.07 7.16 5.37
CA HIS A 20 11.78 7.38 4.71
C HIS A 20 11.00 6.07 4.71
N LEU A 21 9.90 6.02 5.46
CA LEU A 21 9.01 4.88 5.55
C LEU A 21 7.61 5.29 5.10
N HIS A 22 6.93 4.41 4.39
CA HIS A 22 5.51 4.56 4.04
C HIS A 22 4.72 3.41 4.66
N GLY A 23 4.95 2.19 4.19
CA GLY A 23 4.28 1.01 4.73
C GLY A 23 4.57 0.81 6.21
N LEU A 24 3.55 0.91 7.06
CA LEU A 24 3.62 0.56 8.49
C LEU A 24 2.29 -0.08 8.88
N THR A 25 2.34 -1.31 9.38
CA THR A 25 1.14 -2.06 9.74
C THR A 25 1.36 -2.95 10.96
N VAL A 26 0.32 -3.07 11.78
CA VAL A 26 0.27 -3.97 12.93
C VAL A 26 -0.54 -5.20 12.50
N ALA A 27 -0.05 -6.40 12.80
CA ALA A 27 -0.78 -7.61 12.46
C ALA A 27 -2.14 -7.65 13.18
N PRO A 28 -3.26 -7.88 12.48
CA PRO A 28 -4.59 -7.88 13.11
C PRO A 28 -4.75 -8.94 14.22
N SER A 29 -4.02 -10.05 14.12
CA SER A 29 -4.07 -11.17 15.06
C SER A 29 -3.14 -11.01 16.27
N ASP A 30 -2.11 -10.16 16.17
CA ASP A 30 -1.10 -9.99 17.22
C ASP A 30 -0.48 -8.59 17.18
N ALA A 31 -0.84 -7.76 18.16
CA ALA A 31 -0.30 -6.40 18.27
C ALA A 31 1.21 -6.35 18.59
N GLY A 32 1.81 -7.47 18.98
CA GLY A 32 3.26 -7.61 19.10
C GLY A 32 3.98 -7.68 17.74
N VAL A 33 3.26 -8.06 16.67
CA VAL A 33 3.83 -8.16 15.32
C VAL A 33 3.56 -6.88 14.53
N VAL A 34 4.64 -6.24 14.08
CA VAL A 34 4.57 -4.99 13.29
C VAL A 34 5.49 -5.12 12.08
N TYR A 35 5.03 -4.74 10.89
CA TYR A 35 5.86 -4.63 9.70
C TYR A 35 6.04 -3.18 9.29
N ALA A 36 7.22 -2.85 8.78
CA ALA A 36 7.52 -1.54 8.20
C ALA A 36 8.29 -1.70 6.89
N GLY A 37 8.06 -0.82 5.91
CA GLY A 37 8.72 -0.82 4.61
C GLY A 37 9.33 0.54 4.32
N SER A 38 10.53 0.54 3.73
CA SER A 38 11.23 1.76 3.34
C SER A 38 10.96 2.18 1.90
N VAL A 39 11.33 3.43 1.62
CA VAL A 39 11.30 4.01 0.28
C VAL A 39 12.70 4.39 -0.15
N VAL A 40 13.06 4.00 -1.37
CA VAL A 40 14.23 4.55 -2.07
C VAL A 40 13.80 5.88 -2.71
N ASP A 41 13.95 6.96 -1.95
CA ASP A 41 13.50 8.30 -2.34
C ASP A 41 14.45 8.94 -3.38
N THR A 42 13.97 9.09 -4.61
CA THR A 42 14.74 9.71 -5.71
C THR A 42 14.34 11.15 -6.00
N VAL A 43 13.24 11.63 -5.42
CA VAL A 43 12.66 12.96 -5.69
C VAL A 43 13.23 14.00 -4.74
N HIS A 44 13.32 13.66 -3.45
CA HIS A 44 13.92 14.49 -2.42
C HIS A 44 15.11 13.76 -1.83
N PRO A 45 16.24 13.64 -2.54
CA PRO A 45 17.36 12.80 -2.15
C PRO A 45 17.87 13.24 -0.78
N VAL A 46 17.42 12.52 0.23
CA VAL A 46 17.96 12.60 1.57
C VAL A 46 19.20 11.72 1.55
N THR A 47 20.26 12.15 2.24
CA THR A 47 21.47 11.34 2.34
C THR A 47 21.15 10.14 3.24
N PHE A 48 20.59 9.08 2.64
CA PHE A 48 20.38 7.79 3.26
C PHE A 48 21.60 6.92 2.97
N ASP A 49 21.99 6.11 3.94
CA ASP A 49 22.88 4.96 3.69
C ASP A 49 22.09 3.75 3.14
N LEU A 50 20.81 3.90 2.79
CA LEU A 50 19.99 2.85 2.20
C LEU A 50 20.04 2.92 0.67
N ALA A 51 20.78 1.99 0.08
CA ALA A 51 20.82 1.79 -1.38
C ALA A 51 19.74 0.81 -1.88
N ALA A 52 18.82 0.38 -1.00
CA ALA A 52 17.85 -0.67 -1.24
C ALA A 52 16.51 -0.39 -0.52
N PRO A 53 15.38 -0.85 -1.09
CA PRO A 53 14.13 -0.98 -0.35
C PRO A 53 14.27 -2.10 0.70
N LEU A 54 13.94 -1.81 1.95
CA LEU A 54 14.07 -2.71 3.08
C LEU A 54 12.71 -2.98 3.71
N ILE A 55 12.54 -4.21 4.19
CA ILE A 55 11.38 -4.64 4.94
C ILE A 55 11.84 -4.98 6.35
N PHE A 56 11.17 -4.42 7.36
CA PHE A 56 11.45 -4.67 8.76
C PHE A 56 10.26 -5.34 9.44
N LYS A 57 10.54 -6.21 10.41
CA LYS A 57 9.53 -6.79 11.28
C LYS A 57 9.93 -6.65 12.75
N SER A 58 8.96 -6.30 13.58
CA SER A 58 9.02 -6.44 15.03
C SER A 58 8.12 -7.59 15.48
N ARG A 59 8.52 -8.29 16.55
CA ARG A 59 7.70 -9.30 17.26
C ARG A 59 7.45 -8.92 18.73
N ASP A 60 7.78 -7.69 19.12
CA ASP A 60 7.67 -7.18 20.49
C ASP A 60 6.98 -5.80 20.57
N GLY A 61 6.13 -5.49 19.59
CA GLY A 61 5.34 -4.25 19.56
C GLY A 61 6.17 -3.02 19.18
N GLY A 62 7.24 -3.21 18.41
CA GLY A 62 8.12 -2.15 17.92
C GLY A 62 9.28 -1.79 18.86
N VAL A 63 9.57 -2.60 19.88
CA VAL A 63 10.73 -2.40 20.77
C VAL A 63 12.03 -2.80 20.08
N THR A 64 12.03 -3.89 19.33
CA THR A 64 13.13 -4.34 18.47
C THR A 64 12.62 -4.65 17.06
N TRP A 65 13.50 -4.49 16.08
CA TRP A 65 13.21 -4.66 14.66
C TRP A 65 14.31 -5.49 14.01
N ALA A 66 13.91 -6.42 13.14
CA ALA A 66 14.80 -7.20 12.30
C ALA A 66 14.54 -6.88 10.83
N GLU A 67 15.61 -6.83 10.04
CA GLU A 67 15.56 -6.79 8.58
C GLU A 67 15.07 -8.15 8.05
N MET A 68 14.12 -8.11 7.12
CA MET A 68 13.28 -9.24 6.68
C MET A 68 12.95 -9.09 5.19
N ASP A 69 13.96 -8.89 4.35
CA ASP A 69 13.81 -8.67 2.90
C ASP A 69 14.49 -9.73 2.02
N ASP A 70 14.84 -10.90 2.57
CA ASP A 70 15.34 -12.00 1.73
C ASP A 70 14.34 -12.38 0.63
N GLY A 71 14.83 -12.57 -0.58
CA GLY A 71 14.01 -12.78 -1.78
C GLY A 71 13.35 -11.51 -2.36
N PHE A 72 13.34 -10.38 -1.65
CA PHE A 72 12.91 -9.09 -2.18
C PHE A 72 14.04 -8.43 -3.00
N PRO A 73 13.76 -7.79 -4.14
CA PRO A 73 14.80 -7.25 -5.01
C PRO A 73 15.38 -5.93 -4.49
N VAL A 74 16.43 -6.04 -3.68
CA VAL A 74 17.15 -4.92 -3.05
C VAL A 74 17.89 -3.98 -4.02
N ASN A 75 18.09 -4.36 -5.29
CA ASN A 75 18.80 -3.54 -6.28
C ASN A 75 17.84 -2.74 -7.20
N VAL A 76 16.58 -2.62 -6.82
CA VAL A 76 15.57 -1.88 -7.58
C VAL A 76 15.20 -0.61 -6.83
N GLN A 77 15.20 0.52 -7.53
CA GLN A 77 14.75 1.80 -6.97
C GLN A 77 13.22 1.84 -6.99
N THR A 78 12.63 1.26 -5.95
CA THR A 78 11.18 1.22 -5.73
C THR A 78 10.84 1.65 -4.30
N SER A 79 9.57 1.92 -4.07
CA SER A 79 9.02 2.25 -2.75
C SER A 79 8.13 1.12 -2.23
N ILE A 80 8.16 0.84 -0.92
CA ILE A 80 7.18 -0.04 -0.27
C ILE A 80 6.07 0.83 0.33
N ASN A 81 4.97 1.01 -0.40
CA ASN A 81 3.90 1.95 -0.03
C ASN A 81 2.85 1.32 0.89
N ALA A 82 2.48 0.06 0.67
CA ALA A 82 1.51 -0.63 1.50
C ALA A 82 2.02 -2.00 1.93
N ILE A 83 1.69 -2.35 3.18
CA ILE A 83 1.88 -3.69 3.72
C ILE A 83 0.55 -4.12 4.32
N VAL A 84 0.02 -5.26 3.86
CA VAL A 84 -1.18 -5.88 4.42
C VAL A 84 -0.81 -7.25 5.00
N VAL A 85 -1.37 -7.57 6.16
CA VAL A 85 -1.06 -8.79 6.91
C VAL A 85 -2.33 -9.63 7.00
N HIS A 86 -2.18 -10.93 6.81
CA HIS A 86 -3.27 -11.88 6.93
C HIS A 86 -3.92 -11.79 8.32
N THR A 87 -5.25 -11.84 8.36
CA THR A 87 -6.05 -11.43 9.53
C THR A 87 -5.88 -12.33 10.74
N THR A 88 -5.47 -13.58 10.53
CA THR A 88 -5.31 -14.60 11.57
C THR A 88 -3.91 -15.20 11.66
N ASP A 89 -3.03 -14.89 10.70
CA ASP A 89 -1.69 -15.47 10.61
C ASP A 89 -0.69 -14.33 10.34
N PRO A 90 0.06 -13.87 11.35
CA PRO A 90 0.95 -12.73 11.20
C PRO A 90 2.20 -13.05 10.36
N ASP A 91 2.43 -14.31 9.98
CA ASP A 91 3.55 -14.73 9.14
C ASP A 91 3.18 -14.74 7.63
N ILE A 92 1.91 -14.54 7.29
CA ILE A 92 1.48 -14.28 5.91
C ILE A 92 1.27 -12.78 5.73
N ALA A 93 2.06 -12.17 4.85
CA ALA A 93 1.97 -10.75 4.55
C ALA A 93 2.25 -10.46 3.08
N TYR A 94 1.80 -9.30 2.63
CA TYR A 94 1.96 -8.81 1.27
C TYR A 94 2.52 -7.40 1.32
N VAL A 95 3.49 -7.11 0.44
CA VAL A 95 3.98 -5.76 0.19
C VAL A 95 3.59 -5.33 -1.21
N MET A 96 3.12 -4.10 -1.30
CA MET A 96 2.87 -3.40 -2.55
C MET A 96 4.01 -2.42 -2.80
N THR A 97 4.51 -2.43 -4.03
CA THR A 97 5.53 -1.48 -4.47
C THR A 97 4.93 -0.35 -5.29
N SER A 98 5.61 0.79 -5.42
CA SER A 98 5.11 1.87 -6.28
C SER A 98 6.24 2.69 -6.89
N PRO A 99 5.98 3.51 -7.92
CA PRO A 99 6.94 4.47 -8.41
C PRO A 99 6.88 5.81 -7.63
N TYR A 100 5.96 5.97 -6.67
CA TYR A 100 5.82 7.22 -5.93
C TYR A 100 7.05 7.49 -5.09
N GLU A 101 7.60 8.69 -5.26
CA GLU A 101 8.86 9.13 -4.66
C GLU A 101 10.06 8.22 -5.04
N SER A 102 9.91 7.34 -6.03
CA SER A 102 10.94 6.39 -6.48
C SER A 102 11.00 6.33 -8.01
N GLU A 103 11.65 5.32 -8.59
CA GLU A 103 11.78 5.22 -10.06
C GLU A 103 10.76 4.29 -10.70
N THR A 104 10.41 3.18 -10.03
CA THR A 104 9.59 2.13 -10.63
C THR A 104 8.76 1.41 -9.59
N ALA A 105 7.65 0.80 -10.01
CA ALA A 105 7.00 -0.28 -9.29
C ALA A 105 7.39 -1.64 -9.86
N ILE A 106 7.22 -2.69 -9.05
CA ILE A 106 7.47 -4.08 -9.41
C ILE A 106 6.32 -5.01 -8.95
N GLY A 107 5.15 -4.43 -8.70
CA GLY A 107 3.93 -5.13 -8.27
C GLY A 107 3.93 -5.55 -6.81
N ILE A 108 3.37 -6.73 -6.56
CA ILE A 108 3.11 -7.31 -5.25
C ILE A 108 4.09 -8.44 -4.94
N TYR A 109 4.59 -8.45 -3.70
CA TYR A 109 5.37 -9.56 -3.15
C TYR A 109 4.66 -10.13 -1.92
N LYS A 110 4.80 -11.44 -1.72
CA LYS A 110 4.17 -12.20 -0.64
C LYS A 110 5.23 -12.95 0.17
N THR A 111 5.03 -13.01 1.48
CA THR A 111 5.69 -13.96 2.38
C THR A 111 4.65 -14.87 3.04
N THR A 112 5.08 -16.06 3.43
CA THR A 112 4.29 -17.01 4.25
C THR A 112 5.08 -17.55 5.44
N ASP A 113 6.26 -17.00 5.71
CA ASP A 113 7.18 -17.37 6.80
C ASP A 113 7.56 -16.14 7.63
N GLY A 114 6.77 -15.08 7.53
CA GLY A 114 6.91 -13.90 8.36
C GLY A 114 8.05 -12.98 7.97
N GLY A 115 8.35 -12.93 6.67
CA GLY A 115 9.38 -12.09 6.08
C GLY A 115 10.76 -12.75 6.02
N GLU A 116 10.88 -14.04 6.36
CA GLU A 116 12.12 -14.79 6.15
C GLU A 116 12.39 -15.02 4.67
N HIS A 117 11.35 -15.08 3.84
CA HIS A 117 11.47 -15.08 2.38
C HIS A 117 10.26 -14.38 1.71
N TRP A 118 10.56 -13.62 0.65
CA TRP A 118 9.58 -12.95 -0.20
C TRP A 118 9.61 -13.49 -1.63
N SER A 119 8.44 -13.61 -2.23
CA SER A 119 8.29 -14.03 -3.63
C SER A 119 7.30 -13.13 -4.36
N ALA A 120 7.56 -12.86 -5.65
CA ALA A 120 6.65 -12.09 -6.48
C ALA A 120 5.30 -12.80 -6.62
N ALA A 121 4.21 -12.07 -6.42
CA ALA A 121 2.83 -12.56 -6.45
C ALA A 121 2.04 -11.87 -7.57
N ASN A 122 2.63 -11.77 -8.75
CA ASN A 122 2.15 -10.94 -9.87
C ASN A 122 1.46 -11.73 -11.00
N HIS A 123 1.22 -13.02 -10.83
CA HIS A 123 0.64 -13.84 -11.90
C HIS A 123 -0.80 -13.37 -12.23
N GLY A 124 -1.06 -13.05 -13.50
CA GLY A 124 -2.35 -12.52 -13.95
C GLY A 124 -2.56 -11.02 -13.68
N LEU A 125 -1.65 -10.34 -12.96
CA LEU A 125 -1.78 -8.92 -12.66
C LEU A 125 -1.62 -8.08 -13.93
N GLY A 126 -2.57 -7.18 -14.19
CA GLY A 126 -2.65 -6.42 -15.44
C GLY A 126 -1.60 -5.33 -15.59
N ASP A 127 -1.14 -4.75 -14.48
CA ASP A 127 -0.14 -3.67 -14.43
C ASP A 127 0.66 -3.76 -13.13
N LEU A 128 1.98 -3.54 -13.21
CA LEU A 128 2.87 -3.56 -12.04
C LEU A 128 2.96 -2.19 -11.35
N ASN A 129 2.50 -1.11 -11.99
CA ASN A 129 2.36 0.21 -11.38
C ASN A 129 1.17 0.21 -10.42
N THR A 130 1.43 -0.28 -9.21
CA THR A 130 0.44 -0.42 -8.15
C THR A 130 0.38 0.85 -7.29
N ASN A 131 -0.85 1.23 -6.92
CA ASN A 131 -1.18 2.49 -6.25
C ASN A 131 -1.77 2.26 -4.84
N ASP A 132 -2.59 1.22 -4.65
CA ASP A 132 -3.08 0.81 -3.34
C ASP A 132 -3.36 -0.72 -3.28
N LEU A 133 -3.31 -1.30 -2.08
CA LEU A 133 -3.53 -2.72 -1.81
C LEU A 133 -4.43 -2.90 -0.58
N GLN A 134 -5.58 -3.54 -0.79
CA GLN A 134 -6.57 -3.82 0.26
C GLN A 134 -6.72 -5.34 0.43
N LEU A 135 -6.76 -5.79 1.69
CA LEU A 135 -7.06 -7.17 2.06
C LEU A 135 -8.45 -7.23 2.69
N ASP A 136 -9.28 -8.18 2.26
CA ASP A 136 -10.59 -8.41 2.85
C ASP A 136 -10.43 -8.93 4.30
N PRO A 137 -10.94 -8.20 5.31
CA PRO A 137 -10.76 -8.57 6.72
C PRO A 137 -11.55 -9.81 7.13
N LEU A 138 -12.54 -10.24 6.34
CA LEU A 138 -13.39 -11.40 6.61
C LEU A 138 -12.93 -12.64 5.82
N ASP A 139 -12.28 -12.47 4.67
CA ASP A 139 -11.64 -13.55 3.91
C ASP A 139 -10.27 -13.12 3.36
N PRO A 140 -9.16 -13.44 4.07
CA PRO A 140 -7.83 -12.97 3.69
C PRO A 140 -7.26 -13.61 2.41
N ASN A 141 -8.01 -14.48 1.73
CA ASN A 141 -7.67 -14.90 0.36
C ASN A 141 -8.09 -13.87 -0.69
N ILE A 142 -8.95 -12.92 -0.33
CA ILE A 142 -9.45 -11.88 -1.21
C ILE A 142 -8.63 -10.62 -1.00
N LEU A 143 -7.98 -10.16 -2.07
CA LEU A 143 -7.27 -8.89 -2.09
C LEU A 143 -7.65 -8.10 -3.35
N TYR A 144 -7.52 -6.80 -3.26
CA TYR A 144 -7.74 -5.85 -4.34
C TYR A 144 -6.51 -4.97 -4.47
N VAL A 145 -6.07 -4.75 -5.71
CA VAL A 145 -4.96 -3.85 -6.00
C VAL A 145 -5.43 -2.81 -7.00
N ALA A 146 -5.21 -1.54 -6.66
CA ALA A 146 -5.35 -0.42 -7.58
C ALA A 146 -4.05 -0.25 -8.36
N THR A 147 -4.18 0.02 -9.66
CA THR A 147 -3.06 0.21 -10.59
C THR A 147 -3.34 1.34 -11.56
N ASP A 148 -2.34 1.69 -12.37
CA ASP A 148 -2.52 2.60 -13.50
C ASP A 148 -3.43 2.03 -14.60
N GLY A 149 -3.66 0.71 -14.59
CA GLY A 149 -4.56 -0.01 -15.49
C GLY A 149 -5.99 -0.19 -14.98
N GLY A 150 -6.26 0.08 -13.70
CA GLY A 150 -7.58 -0.11 -13.09
C GLY A 150 -7.51 -0.79 -11.71
N VAL A 151 -8.44 -1.71 -11.46
CA VAL A 151 -8.43 -2.57 -10.27
C VAL A 151 -8.28 -4.01 -10.71
N ASP A 152 -7.40 -4.76 -10.06
CA ASP A 152 -7.32 -6.21 -10.16
C ASP A 152 -7.70 -6.84 -8.81
N LYS A 153 -8.29 -8.04 -8.86
CA LYS A 153 -8.76 -8.80 -7.70
C LYS A 153 -8.16 -10.19 -7.71
N THR A 154 -7.81 -10.69 -6.53
CA THR A 154 -7.53 -12.12 -6.29
C THR A 154 -8.56 -12.69 -5.32
N ILE A 155 -8.79 -13.99 -5.39
CA ILE A 155 -9.61 -14.76 -4.45
C ILE A 155 -8.87 -15.99 -3.90
N ASP A 156 -7.57 -16.11 -4.19
CA ASP A 156 -6.72 -17.26 -3.85
C ASP A 156 -5.43 -16.84 -3.15
N GLY A 157 -5.46 -15.67 -2.50
CA GLY A 157 -4.34 -15.14 -1.73
C GLY A 157 -3.18 -14.70 -2.61
N ALA A 158 -3.47 -14.06 -3.74
CA ALA A 158 -2.56 -13.56 -4.77
C ALA A 158 -1.77 -14.66 -5.50
N GLN A 159 -2.35 -15.85 -5.69
CA GLN A 159 -1.78 -16.83 -6.62
C GLN A 159 -2.13 -16.46 -8.06
N THR A 160 -3.33 -15.92 -8.29
CA THR A 160 -3.71 -15.28 -9.55
C THR A 160 -4.53 -14.02 -9.31
N TRP A 161 -4.35 -13.05 -10.21
CA TRP A 161 -5.16 -11.84 -10.28
C TRP A 161 -6.04 -11.86 -11.53
N GLU A 162 -7.21 -11.24 -11.43
CA GLU A 162 -8.14 -11.01 -12.52
C GLU A 162 -8.64 -9.55 -12.53
N PRO A 163 -8.87 -8.95 -13.71
CA PRO A 163 -9.39 -7.59 -13.79
C PRO A 163 -10.76 -7.42 -13.14
N SER A 164 -10.91 -6.38 -12.31
CA SER A 164 -12.13 -5.99 -11.61
C SER A 164 -12.56 -4.58 -12.04
N THR A 165 -12.67 -4.35 -13.35
CA THR A 165 -12.82 -2.99 -13.94
C THR A 165 -14.20 -2.69 -14.52
N THR A 166 -15.16 -3.59 -14.43
CA THR A 166 -16.49 -3.40 -15.04
C THR A 166 -17.21 -2.17 -14.44
N GLY A 167 -17.46 -1.16 -15.26
CA GLY A 167 -18.08 0.11 -14.84
C GLY A 167 -17.11 1.18 -14.38
N LEU A 168 -15.82 0.88 -14.26
CA LEU A 168 -14.77 1.89 -14.07
C LEU A 168 -14.40 2.56 -15.40
N PRO A 169 -13.99 3.84 -15.37
CA PRO A 169 -13.35 4.47 -16.51
C PRO A 169 -11.99 3.81 -16.79
N LYS A 170 -11.50 3.93 -18.03
CA LYS A 170 -10.12 3.51 -18.34
C LYS A 170 -9.14 4.50 -17.72
N GLY A 171 -8.08 3.97 -17.10
CA GLY A 171 -6.97 4.75 -16.55
C GLY A 171 -6.71 4.44 -15.09
N PRO A 172 -5.87 5.27 -14.44
CA PRO A 172 -5.41 5.01 -13.09
C PRO A 172 -6.52 5.03 -12.05
N VAL A 173 -6.43 4.05 -11.14
CA VAL A 173 -7.08 4.08 -9.83
C VAL A 173 -5.99 4.42 -8.83
N TYR A 174 -6.18 5.52 -8.11
CA TYR A 174 -5.17 6.06 -7.21
C TYR A 174 -5.23 5.43 -5.83
N ASP A 175 -6.42 5.01 -5.39
CA ASP A 175 -6.61 4.50 -4.03
C ASP A 175 -7.91 3.72 -3.91
N LEU A 176 -7.96 2.78 -2.97
CA LEU A 176 -9.12 1.98 -2.63
C LEU A 176 -9.47 2.15 -1.15
N ALA A 177 -10.76 2.08 -0.84
CA ALA A 177 -11.19 1.94 0.54
C ALA A 177 -12.23 0.83 0.64
N LEU A 178 -11.89 -0.20 1.40
CA LEU A 178 -12.76 -1.34 1.66
C LEU A 178 -13.55 -1.10 2.95
N ASP A 179 -14.85 -1.36 2.92
CA ASP A 179 -15.68 -1.34 4.13
C ASP A 179 -15.30 -2.53 5.03
N PRO A 180 -14.75 -2.29 6.23
CA PRO A 180 -14.21 -3.36 7.07
C PRO A 180 -15.29 -4.29 7.64
N ILE A 181 -16.57 -3.90 7.58
CA ILE A 181 -17.72 -4.67 8.07
C ILE A 181 -18.40 -5.41 6.92
N ASN A 182 -18.44 -4.79 5.73
CA ASN A 182 -19.01 -5.39 4.54
C ASN A 182 -18.05 -5.30 3.35
N PRO A 183 -17.10 -6.25 3.21
CA PRO A 183 -16.07 -6.24 2.17
C PRO A 183 -16.59 -6.33 0.73
N LEU A 184 -17.89 -6.54 0.52
CA LEU A 184 -18.51 -6.37 -0.81
C LEU A 184 -18.59 -4.89 -1.23
N VAL A 185 -18.45 -3.97 -0.29
CA VAL A 185 -18.46 -2.54 -0.52
C VAL A 185 -17.02 -2.02 -0.52
N LEU A 186 -16.61 -1.52 -1.68
CA LEU A 186 -15.35 -0.79 -1.83
C LEU A 186 -15.59 0.52 -2.58
N TYR A 187 -14.71 1.47 -2.34
CA TYR A 187 -14.62 2.72 -3.06
C TYR A 187 -13.30 2.77 -3.82
N ALA A 188 -13.30 3.41 -4.99
CA ALA A 188 -12.13 3.62 -5.82
C ALA A 188 -12.03 5.10 -6.18
N ALA A 189 -10.90 5.72 -5.87
CA ALA A 189 -10.58 7.08 -6.32
C ALA A 189 -9.89 7.00 -7.69
N THR A 190 -10.46 7.65 -8.70
CA THR A 190 -9.98 7.61 -10.09
C THR A 190 -9.71 9.01 -10.61
N THR A 191 -9.10 9.13 -11.79
CA THR A 191 -8.98 10.41 -12.51
C THR A 191 -10.32 11.10 -12.78
N ASN A 192 -11.42 10.34 -12.81
CA ASN A 192 -12.74 10.83 -13.20
C ASN A 192 -13.69 10.96 -12.00
N GLY A 193 -13.18 10.79 -10.78
CA GLY A 193 -13.94 10.85 -9.54
C GLY A 193 -13.96 9.54 -8.77
N VAL A 194 -14.90 9.42 -7.85
CA VAL A 194 -15.05 8.29 -6.92
C VAL A 194 -16.10 7.32 -7.43
N TYR A 195 -15.76 6.04 -7.41
CA TYR A 195 -16.61 4.93 -7.77
C TYR A 195 -16.83 4.02 -6.58
N LYS A 196 -17.96 3.32 -6.56
CA LYS A 196 -18.35 2.38 -5.52
C LYS A 196 -18.77 1.06 -6.13
N THR A 197 -18.36 -0.04 -5.52
CA THR A 197 -18.95 -1.37 -5.72
C THR A 197 -19.78 -1.77 -4.50
N LYS A 198 -20.69 -2.74 -4.70
CA LYS A 198 -21.52 -3.36 -3.65
C LYS A 198 -21.53 -4.89 -3.75
N ASP A 199 -20.74 -5.43 -4.65
CA ASP A 199 -20.64 -6.85 -4.99
C ASP A 199 -19.18 -7.32 -5.07
N GLY A 200 -18.29 -6.64 -4.36
CA GLY A 200 -16.88 -7.01 -4.24
C GLY A 200 -16.13 -6.88 -5.56
N GLY A 201 -16.41 -5.82 -6.33
CA GLY A 201 -15.70 -5.49 -7.57
C GLY A 201 -16.30 -6.13 -8.84
N GLY A 202 -17.49 -6.71 -8.77
CA GLY A 202 -18.20 -7.22 -9.95
C GLY A 202 -18.71 -6.10 -10.86
N GLN A 203 -19.23 -5.04 -10.25
CA GLN A 203 -19.68 -3.83 -10.94
C GLN A 203 -19.37 -2.58 -10.09
N TRP A 204 -18.88 -1.55 -10.77
CA TRP A 204 -18.62 -0.23 -10.20
C TRP A 204 -19.64 0.81 -10.68
N TYR A 205 -19.96 1.76 -9.80
CA TYR A 205 -20.89 2.86 -10.03
C TYR A 205 -20.29 4.18 -9.58
N GLU A 206 -20.42 5.24 -10.38
CA GLU A 206 -19.96 6.58 -10.02
C GLU A 206 -20.76 7.14 -8.81
N VAL A 207 -20.06 7.70 -7.82
CA VAL A 207 -20.65 8.24 -6.57
C VAL A 207 -20.11 9.62 -6.22
N ASN A 208 -20.14 10.54 -7.20
CA ASN A 208 -19.54 11.87 -7.11
C ASN A 208 -20.42 12.96 -6.46
N LEU A 209 -21.63 12.62 -6.01
CA LEU A 209 -22.57 13.62 -5.51
C LEU A 209 -22.04 14.31 -4.25
N GLY A 210 -21.74 15.61 -4.35
CA GLY A 210 -21.22 16.43 -3.25
C GLY A 210 -19.70 16.48 -3.15
N VAL A 211 -18.97 15.70 -3.96
CA VAL A 211 -17.53 15.86 -4.15
C VAL A 211 -17.31 16.95 -5.19
N PRO A 212 -16.67 18.09 -4.86
CA PRO A 212 -16.39 19.11 -5.84
C PRO A 212 -15.32 18.58 -6.81
N LEU A 213 -15.73 17.92 -7.90
CA LEU A 213 -14.86 17.52 -9.02
C LEU A 213 -14.80 18.58 -10.13
N VAL A 214 -15.25 19.80 -9.82
CA VAL A 214 -15.71 20.82 -10.79
C VAL A 214 -14.58 21.63 -11.43
N SER A 215 -13.32 21.25 -11.27
CA SER A 215 -12.20 21.96 -11.90
C SER A 215 -11.16 21.00 -12.46
N GLU A 216 -10.60 21.35 -13.62
CA GLU A 216 -9.53 20.61 -14.32
C GLU A 216 -8.22 20.44 -13.51
N SER A 217 -8.15 21.02 -12.31
CA SER A 217 -7.00 21.01 -11.40
C SER A 217 -7.19 20.19 -10.11
N LEU A 218 -8.30 19.50 -9.92
CA LEU A 218 -8.48 18.61 -8.77
C LEU A 218 -7.88 17.24 -9.07
N ARG A 219 -7.02 16.77 -8.17
CA ARG A 219 -6.41 15.45 -8.26
C ARG A 219 -6.47 14.77 -6.90
N PHE A 220 -6.54 13.45 -6.96
CA PHE A 220 -6.19 12.60 -5.84
C PHE A 220 -4.67 12.53 -5.77
N GLY A 221 -4.11 12.73 -4.57
CA GLY A 221 -2.70 12.43 -4.30
C GLY A 221 -2.44 10.93 -4.30
N HIS A 222 -1.18 10.55 -4.10
CA HIS A 222 -0.77 9.13 -4.05
C HIS A 222 -0.88 8.49 -2.66
N ASP A 223 -1.10 9.28 -1.60
CA ASP A 223 -1.22 8.78 -0.23
C ASP A 223 -2.67 8.87 0.25
N ARG A 224 -3.28 7.70 0.52
CA ARG A 224 -4.59 7.46 1.16
C ARG A 224 -5.56 8.63 1.06
N VAL A 225 -6.28 8.67 -0.05
CA VAL A 225 -7.22 9.72 -0.41
C VAL A 225 -8.67 9.35 -0.19
N VAL A 226 -9.00 8.07 -0.04
CA VAL A 226 -10.32 7.59 0.32
C VAL A 226 -10.20 6.60 1.47
N GLU A 227 -11.04 6.76 2.49
CA GLU A 227 -11.02 5.90 3.68
C GLU A 227 -12.44 5.64 4.17
N VAL A 228 -12.73 4.40 4.56
CA VAL A 228 -13.99 4.04 5.22
C VAL A 228 -13.73 3.89 6.72
N ASP A 229 -14.55 4.54 7.53
CA ASP A 229 -14.42 4.46 8.97
C ASP A 229 -14.68 3.04 9.50
N ALA A 230 -14.23 2.77 10.73
CA ALA A 230 -14.39 1.46 11.36
C ALA A 230 -15.86 1.03 11.55
N THR A 231 -16.83 1.92 11.33
CA THR A 231 -18.26 1.61 11.41
C THR A 231 -18.89 1.29 10.04
N GLY A 232 -18.16 1.47 8.94
CA GLY A 232 -18.66 1.31 7.57
C GLY A 232 -19.65 2.39 7.14
N ARG A 233 -19.78 3.48 7.91
CA ARG A 233 -20.84 4.50 7.72
C ARG A 233 -20.33 5.83 7.20
N VAL A 234 -19.07 6.14 7.47
CA VAL A 234 -18.46 7.41 7.07
C VAL A 234 -17.36 7.13 6.07
N VAL A 235 -17.39 7.84 4.96
CA VAL A 235 -16.32 7.83 3.96
C VAL A 235 -15.64 9.19 3.99
N TYR A 236 -14.34 9.18 4.24
CA TYR A 236 -13.49 10.35 4.16
C TYR A 236 -12.85 10.38 2.78
N ILE A 237 -12.85 11.57 2.16
CA ILE A 237 -12.17 11.79 0.88
C ILE A 237 -11.28 13.02 1.03
N SER A 238 -10.00 12.86 0.78
CA SER A 238 -9.05 13.96 0.65
C SER A 238 -8.77 14.23 -0.82
N MET A 239 -8.63 15.50 -1.18
CA MET A 239 -8.30 15.93 -2.54
C MET A 239 -7.28 17.04 -2.46
N GLU A 240 -6.31 17.03 -3.37
CA GLU A 240 -5.37 18.11 -3.48
C GLU A 240 -6.00 19.25 -4.30
N THR A 241 -6.00 20.45 -3.72
CA THR A 241 -6.44 21.67 -4.39
C THR A 241 -5.23 22.57 -4.62
N GLY A 242 -4.60 22.48 -5.79
CA GLY A 242 -3.44 23.33 -6.12
C GLY A 242 -2.93 23.17 -7.55
N PRO A 243 -2.19 24.16 -8.09
CA PRO A 243 -1.48 24.00 -9.35
C PRO A 243 -0.39 22.93 -9.18
N LYS A 244 -0.21 22.08 -10.20
CA LYS A 244 0.86 21.07 -10.29
C LYS A 244 2.19 21.70 -9.85
N HIS A 245 2.72 21.32 -8.69
CA HIS A 245 4.16 21.39 -8.53
C HIS A 245 4.73 20.43 -9.58
N ALA A 246 5.55 20.96 -10.49
CA ALA A 246 6.28 20.14 -11.43
C ALA A 246 7.28 19.33 -10.59
N TYR A 247 6.82 18.15 -10.15
CA TYR A 247 7.66 17.04 -9.73
C TYR A 247 8.37 16.50 -10.97
#